data_AF-A0A1B3W4H5-F1
#
_entry.id   AF-A0A1B3W4H5-F1
#
_cell.length_a   1.000
_cell.length_b   1.000
_cell.length_c   1.000
_cell.angle_alpha   90.00
_cell.angle_beta   90.00
_cell.angle_gamma   90.00
#
_symmetry.space_group_name_H-M   'P 1'
#
loop_
_entity.id
_entity.type
_entity.pdbx_description
1 polymer ?
#
loop_
_entity_poly.entity_id
_entity_poly.type
_entity_poly.pdbx_seq_one_letter_code
_entity_poly.pdbx_strand_id
1 'polypeptide(L)'
;MDQATETALRAAFSDANAKLQGLFSLASSDAADYVIIDMDSMYGPMGWLRLHAAGKQVIGLTSAARTQADFRIGRPFDTGSMMEVLQQVAASEGVEARAATTATVPLVPAATADAVDAPPAAPSGLAPAPEPVTEEPAGKAPEAPEASNPQSGEAPGSAADAAAPAPAATGEAADGGDDPAAHGPGPDPEPETALPPRDPMFVDWMMPGALRGRLRYRRGNGPALWIDADARQYHGPQQLKPLVEGLRGTVTEADFEPVDDATWAEGSAAAGEAQPLSRLQWLGGLLAGNGELLPGNDPEGRYRLTRWPQTEREYPRHFRIATAMMKGPATLAEIAEASGSPLAEVVDFANANLATGFAEFVPEPEPEPEAPARPTGFFRRLRGRT
;
A
#
# COMPACT_ATOMS: atom_id res chain seq x y z
N MET A 1 -10.31 2.24 3.70
CA MET A 1 -11.48 2.65 4.49
C MET A 1 -11.14 2.42 5.95
N ASP A 2 -11.54 3.32 6.85
CA ASP A 2 -11.33 3.15 8.29
C ASP A 2 -12.29 2.13 8.91
N GLN A 3 -11.94 1.60 10.08
CA GLN A 3 -12.68 0.53 10.75
C GLN A 3 -14.09 0.95 11.20
N ALA A 4 -14.29 2.23 11.53
CA ALA A 4 -15.59 2.74 11.97
C ALA A 4 -16.58 2.79 10.80
N THR A 5 -16.13 3.29 9.64
CA THR A 5 -16.92 3.28 8.39
C THR A 5 -17.24 1.84 7.95
N GLU A 6 -16.28 0.92 8.04
CA GLU A 6 -16.53 -0.50 7.71
C GLU A 6 -17.62 -1.11 8.59
N THR A 7 -17.54 -0.85 9.90
CA THR A 7 -18.52 -1.36 10.88
C THR A 7 -19.92 -0.80 10.59
N ALA A 8 -20.03 0.50 10.31
CA ALA A 8 -21.28 1.15 9.96
C ALA A 8 -21.88 0.60 8.64
N LEU A 9 -21.06 0.34 7.61
CA LEU A 9 -21.52 -0.27 6.37
C LEU A 9 -22.04 -1.70 6.58
N ARG A 10 -21.33 -2.51 7.38
CA ARG A 10 -21.76 -3.88 7.69
C ARG A 10 -23.10 -3.90 8.41
N ALA A 11 -23.31 -2.98 9.36
CA ALA A 11 -24.59 -2.82 10.05
C ALA A 11 -25.70 -2.40 9.08
N ALA A 12 -25.47 -1.34 8.28
CA ALA A 12 -26.44 -0.88 7.29
C ALA A 12 -26.79 -1.95 6.25
N PHE A 13 -25.81 -2.75 5.80
CA PHE A 13 -26.02 -3.88 4.92
C PHE A 13 -26.87 -4.96 5.58
N SER A 14 -26.58 -5.36 6.82
CA SER A 14 -27.34 -6.38 7.53
C SER A 14 -28.82 -5.99 7.66
N ASP A 15 -29.09 -4.75 8.07
CA ASP A 15 -30.45 -4.24 8.25
C ASP A 15 -31.19 -4.11 6.91
N ALA A 16 -30.51 -3.64 5.86
CA ALA A 16 -31.06 -3.53 4.52
C ALA A 16 -31.38 -4.90 3.94
N ASN A 17 -30.46 -5.85 4.06
CA ASN A 17 -30.60 -7.21 3.55
C ASN A 17 -31.73 -7.97 4.27
N ALA A 18 -31.88 -7.79 5.58
CA ALA A 18 -33.01 -8.35 6.33
C ALA A 18 -34.37 -7.87 5.78
N LYS A 19 -34.48 -6.58 5.43
CA LYS A 19 -35.70 -6.00 4.82
C LYS A 19 -35.93 -6.46 3.37
N LEU A 20 -34.87 -6.86 2.68
CA LEU A 20 -34.91 -7.45 1.34
C LEU A 20 -34.94 -8.99 1.37
N GLN A 21 -35.33 -9.60 2.50
CA GLN A 21 -35.50 -11.05 2.63
C GLN A 21 -34.19 -11.88 2.47
N GLY A 22 -33.03 -11.28 2.70
CA GLY A 22 -31.75 -11.99 2.70
C GLY A 22 -31.23 -12.37 1.31
N LEU A 23 -31.59 -11.61 0.27
CA LEU A 23 -31.17 -11.85 -1.11
C LEU A 23 -29.65 -11.77 -1.33
N PHE A 24 -28.93 -11.10 -0.43
CA PHE A 24 -27.49 -10.89 -0.55
C PHE A 24 -26.73 -11.62 0.57
N SER A 25 -25.49 -12.01 0.31
CA SER A 25 -24.58 -12.58 1.31
C SER A 25 -23.25 -11.85 1.30
N LEU A 26 -22.62 -11.72 2.46
CA LEU A 26 -21.27 -11.17 2.56
C LEU A 26 -20.26 -12.28 2.30
N ALA A 27 -19.40 -12.07 1.29
CA ALA A 27 -18.29 -12.95 0.97
C ALA A 27 -16.95 -12.22 1.17
N SER A 28 -15.84 -12.96 1.12
CA SER A 28 -14.51 -12.36 1.02
C SER A 28 -14.36 -11.64 -0.33
N SER A 29 -13.44 -10.66 -0.40
CA SER A 29 -13.25 -9.83 -1.60
C SER A 29 -13.00 -10.62 -2.88
N ASP A 30 -12.39 -11.81 -2.76
CA ASP A 30 -12.03 -12.65 -3.90
C ASP A 30 -13.25 -13.41 -4.43
N ALA A 31 -14.16 -13.82 -3.54
CA ALA A 31 -15.39 -14.54 -3.88
C ALA A 31 -16.61 -13.63 -4.10
N ALA A 32 -16.49 -12.32 -3.83
CA ALA A 32 -17.58 -11.36 -3.99
C ALA A 32 -17.73 -10.88 -5.45
N ASP A 33 -18.97 -10.86 -5.95
CA ASP A 33 -19.33 -10.31 -7.27
C ASP A 33 -19.35 -8.77 -7.27
N TYR A 34 -19.76 -8.19 -6.14
CA TYR A 34 -19.80 -6.74 -5.90
C TYR A 34 -18.89 -6.36 -4.74
N VAL A 35 -18.10 -5.30 -4.92
CA VAL A 35 -17.18 -4.80 -3.88
C VAL A 35 -17.44 -3.33 -3.59
N ILE A 36 -17.60 -2.99 -2.30
CA ILE A 36 -17.75 -1.60 -1.86
C ILE A 36 -16.36 -0.97 -1.69
N ILE A 37 -16.14 0.18 -2.32
CA ILE A 37 -14.88 0.93 -2.24
C ILE A 37 -15.16 2.36 -1.80
N ASP A 38 -14.43 2.82 -0.80
CA ASP A 38 -14.41 4.22 -0.40
C ASP A 38 -13.62 5.05 -1.42
N MET A 39 -14.33 5.73 -2.32
CA MET A 39 -13.74 6.51 -3.41
C MET A 39 -13.14 7.83 -2.94
N ASP A 40 -13.54 8.31 -1.76
CA ASP A 40 -12.98 9.51 -1.15
C ASP A 40 -11.66 9.21 -0.41
N SER A 41 -11.37 7.93 -0.18
CA SER A 41 -10.07 7.51 0.33
C SER A 41 -9.00 7.73 -0.74
N MET A 42 -7.78 8.06 -0.33
CA MET A 42 -6.64 8.20 -1.25
C MET A 42 -6.41 6.96 -2.14
N TYR A 43 -6.88 5.79 -1.70
CA TYR A 43 -6.75 4.53 -2.43
C TYR A 43 -8.01 4.12 -3.19
N GLY A 44 -9.10 4.87 -3.09
CA GLY A 44 -10.41 4.55 -3.68
C GLY A 44 -10.38 4.41 -5.21
N PRO A 45 -9.90 5.44 -5.95
CA PRO A 45 -9.80 5.38 -7.40
C PRO A 45 -8.92 4.22 -7.90
N MET A 46 -7.85 3.89 -7.17
CA MET A 46 -6.95 2.78 -7.53
C MET A 46 -7.57 1.41 -7.23
N GLY A 47 -8.29 1.29 -6.11
CA GLY A 47 -9.07 0.10 -5.77
C GLY A 47 -10.14 -0.17 -6.83
N TRP A 48 -10.84 0.88 -7.29
CA TRP A 48 -11.81 0.79 -8.37
C TRP A 48 -11.16 0.32 -9.67
N LEU A 49 -10.05 0.93 -10.08
CA LEU A 49 -9.36 0.56 -11.32
C LEU A 49 -8.89 -0.91 -11.29
N ARG A 50 -8.37 -1.38 -10.15
CA ARG A 50 -7.95 -2.77 -9.96
C ARG A 50 -9.12 -3.75 -10.10
N LEU A 51 -10.24 -3.44 -9.47
CA LEU A 51 -11.43 -4.31 -9.47
C LEU A 51 -12.14 -4.28 -10.82
N HIS A 52 -12.21 -3.12 -11.46
CA HIS A 52 -12.72 -2.97 -12.82
C HIS A 52 -11.84 -3.74 -13.84
N ALA A 53 -10.51 -3.67 -13.73
CA ALA A 53 -9.61 -4.47 -14.58
C ALA A 53 -9.75 -5.98 -14.34
N ALA A 54 -10.14 -6.39 -13.12
CA ALA A 54 -10.46 -7.77 -12.78
C ALA A 54 -11.89 -8.19 -13.16
N GLY A 55 -12.67 -7.30 -13.81
CA GLY A 55 -14.05 -7.57 -14.23
C GLY A 55 -15.07 -7.62 -13.08
N LYS A 56 -14.72 -7.14 -11.88
CA LYS A 56 -15.62 -7.08 -10.73
C LYS A 56 -16.45 -5.80 -10.75
N GLN A 57 -17.70 -5.90 -10.34
CA GLN A 57 -18.62 -4.77 -10.20
C GLN A 57 -18.30 -4.00 -8.92
N VAL A 58 -18.27 -2.67 -9.00
CA VAL A 58 -17.87 -1.81 -7.88
C VAL A 58 -19.00 -0.91 -7.43
N ILE A 59 -19.20 -0.87 -6.11
CA ILE A 59 -20.09 0.08 -5.44
C ILE A 59 -19.21 1.16 -4.79
N GLY A 60 -19.21 2.36 -5.34
CA GLY A 60 -18.42 3.48 -4.83
C GLY A 60 -19.11 4.19 -3.67
N LEU A 61 -18.49 4.21 -2.49
CA LEU A 61 -18.86 5.06 -1.36
C LEU A 61 -18.16 6.42 -1.51
N THR A 62 -18.93 7.51 -1.67
CA THR A 62 -18.36 8.84 -1.94
C THR A 62 -19.29 9.99 -1.56
N SER A 63 -18.71 11.11 -1.15
CA SER A 63 -19.37 12.42 -1.00
C SER A 63 -19.58 13.13 -2.35
N ALA A 64 -18.85 12.74 -3.40
CA ALA A 64 -19.00 13.33 -4.73
C ALA A 64 -20.38 13.00 -5.34
N ALA A 65 -20.96 13.95 -6.08
CA ALA A 65 -22.26 13.79 -6.73
C ALA A 65 -22.22 12.84 -7.94
N ARG A 66 -21.02 12.55 -8.48
CA ARG A 66 -20.79 11.65 -9.60
C ARG A 66 -19.65 10.70 -9.25
N THR A 67 -19.75 9.46 -9.69
CA THR A 67 -18.70 8.43 -9.51
C THR A 67 -18.48 7.67 -10.81
N GLN A 68 -17.30 7.10 -10.97
CA GLN A 68 -16.94 6.19 -12.06
C GLN A 68 -17.30 4.73 -11.73
N ALA A 69 -17.69 4.43 -10.48
CA ALA A 69 -18.17 3.12 -10.07
C ALA A 69 -19.53 2.79 -10.67
N ASP A 70 -19.83 1.50 -10.82
CA ASP A 70 -21.09 1.00 -11.40
C ASP A 70 -22.30 1.42 -10.56
N PHE A 71 -22.15 1.40 -9.24
CA PHE A 71 -23.14 1.88 -8.28
C PHE A 71 -22.54 2.89 -7.31
N ARG A 72 -23.39 3.70 -6.68
CA ARG A 72 -22.97 4.77 -5.76
C ARG A 72 -23.73 4.71 -4.45
N ILE A 73 -22.99 4.71 -3.34
CA ILE A 73 -23.49 5.06 -2.02
C ILE A 73 -22.98 6.47 -1.68
N GLY A 74 -23.89 7.43 -1.52
CA GLY A 74 -23.55 8.79 -1.11
C GLY A 74 -23.12 8.87 0.36
N ARG A 75 -22.25 9.81 0.71
CA ARG A 75 -22.03 10.21 2.12
C ARG A 75 -22.87 11.45 2.46
N PRO A 76 -23.49 11.52 3.66
CA PRO A 76 -23.65 10.44 4.65
C PRO A 76 -24.56 9.32 4.13
N PHE A 77 -24.40 8.10 4.65
CA PHE A 77 -25.19 6.93 4.27
C PHE A 77 -25.98 6.37 5.46
N ASP A 78 -27.10 5.72 5.16
CA ASP A 78 -27.98 5.04 6.11
C ASP A 78 -28.52 3.73 5.51
N THR A 79 -29.36 3.02 6.27
CA THR A 79 -30.00 1.78 5.82
C THR A 79 -30.84 1.99 4.56
N GLY A 80 -31.48 3.15 4.39
CA GLY A 80 -32.29 3.45 3.21
C GLY A 80 -31.43 3.54 1.94
N SER A 81 -30.34 4.31 2.02
CA SER A 81 -29.35 4.47 0.95
C SER A 81 -28.73 3.12 0.54
N MET A 82 -28.47 2.24 1.50
CA MET A 82 -27.99 0.88 1.24
C MET A 82 -29.05 0.02 0.55
N MET A 83 -30.32 0.10 0.97
CA MET A 83 -31.43 -0.64 0.34
C MET A 83 -31.62 -0.23 -1.13
N GLU A 84 -31.55 1.06 -1.44
CA GLU A 84 -31.67 1.56 -2.81
C GLU A 84 -30.60 0.97 -3.72
N VAL A 85 -29.35 0.94 -3.26
CA VAL A 85 -28.24 0.34 -4.03
C VAL A 85 -28.41 -1.16 -4.18
N LEU A 86 -28.79 -1.89 -3.13
CA LEU A 86 -29.05 -3.33 -3.23
C LEU A 86 -30.22 -3.65 -4.17
N GLN A 87 -31.26 -2.83 -4.21
CA GLN A 87 -32.34 -2.98 -5.19
C GLN A 87 -31.87 -2.70 -6.62
N GLN A 88 -31.01 -1.70 -6.81
CA GLN A 88 -30.41 -1.41 -8.12
C GLN A 88 -29.52 -2.56 -8.60
N VAL A 89 -28.74 -3.16 -7.71
CA VAL A 89 -27.93 -4.36 -7.97
C VAL A 89 -28.82 -5.54 -8.33
N ALA A 90 -29.86 -5.84 -7.56
CA ALA A 90 -30.81 -6.91 -7.87
C ALA A 90 -31.48 -6.71 -9.23
N ALA A 91 -31.90 -5.48 -9.54
CA ALA A 91 -32.50 -5.14 -10.82
C ALA A 91 -31.52 -5.33 -11.99
N SER A 92 -30.23 -5.03 -11.80
CA SER A 92 -29.20 -5.25 -12.82
C SER A 92 -28.98 -6.74 -13.14
N GLU A 93 -29.19 -7.62 -12.15
CA GLU A 93 -29.14 -9.08 -12.28
C GLU A 93 -30.49 -9.70 -12.70
N GLY A 94 -31.51 -8.87 -12.97
CA GLY A 94 -32.85 -9.33 -13.34
C GLY A 94 -33.64 -9.98 -12.21
N VAL A 95 -33.21 -9.78 -10.95
CA VAL A 95 -33.89 -10.27 -9.74
C VAL A 95 -34.79 -9.16 -9.20
N GLU A 96 -36.10 -9.40 -9.11
CA GLU A 96 -37.01 -8.47 -8.43
C GLU A 96 -36.79 -8.51 -6.91
N ALA A 97 -35.99 -7.59 -6.39
CA ALA A 97 -35.88 -7.35 -4.95
C ALA A 97 -37.14 -6.64 -4.42
N ARG A 98 -38.19 -7.40 -4.12
CA ARG A 98 -39.34 -6.87 -3.38
C ARG A 98 -38.97 -6.70 -1.91
N ALA A 99 -38.92 -5.45 -1.46
CA ALA A 99 -38.93 -5.16 -0.03
C ALA A 99 -40.13 -5.85 0.61
N ALA A 100 -39.93 -6.45 1.78
CA ALA A 100 -41.04 -6.99 2.56
C ALA A 100 -41.96 -5.82 2.93
N THR A 101 -43.07 -5.66 2.21
CA THR A 101 -44.13 -4.72 2.57
C THR A 101 -44.69 -5.16 3.92
N THR A 102 -44.29 -4.48 5.00
CA THR A 102 -45.15 -4.36 6.16
C THR A 102 -46.46 -3.76 5.67
N ALA A 103 -47.51 -4.57 5.76
CA ALA A 103 -48.86 -4.24 5.32
C ALA A 103 -49.33 -2.92 5.94
N THR A 104 -49.39 -1.87 5.13
CA THR A 104 -50.18 -0.68 5.41
C THR A 104 -51.63 -1.02 5.12
N VAL A 105 -52.46 -0.98 6.16
CA VAL A 105 -53.92 -1.09 6.05
C VAL A 105 -54.45 0.12 5.25
N PRO A 106 -55.29 -0.08 4.22
CA PRO A 106 -55.82 1.01 3.41
C PRO A 106 -56.98 1.71 4.13
N LEU A 107 -56.94 3.03 4.23
CA LEU A 107 -58.13 3.84 4.51
C LEU A 107 -58.59 4.54 3.23
N VAL A 108 -59.88 4.34 2.96
CA VAL A 108 -60.69 4.64 1.77
C VAL A 108 -60.91 6.17 1.57
N PRO A 109 -61.16 6.66 0.32
CA PRO A 109 -61.18 8.08 -0.02
C PRO A 109 -62.58 8.74 0.03
N ALA A 110 -62.61 10.06 0.18
CA ALA A 110 -63.72 10.98 -0.16
C ALA A 110 -63.19 12.42 -0.13
N ALA A 111 -63.64 13.42 -0.88
CA ALA A 111 -64.33 13.57 -2.15
C ALA A 111 -64.12 15.04 -2.55
N THR A 112 -64.19 15.28 -3.85
CA THR A 112 -64.05 16.54 -4.62
C THR A 112 -64.86 17.76 -4.17
N ALA A 113 -64.29 18.96 -4.41
CA ALA A 113 -64.84 20.09 -5.19
C ALA A 113 -64.22 21.41 -4.66
N ASP A 114 -64.04 22.52 -5.39
CA ASP A 114 -63.92 22.92 -6.79
C ASP A 114 -63.70 24.47 -6.73
N ALA A 115 -63.32 25.09 -7.85
CA ALA A 115 -63.39 26.53 -8.16
C ALA A 115 -62.34 27.50 -7.55
N VAL A 116 -61.80 28.52 -8.24
CA VAL A 116 -61.79 28.98 -9.64
C VAL A 116 -60.79 30.17 -9.71
N ASP A 117 -60.22 30.38 -10.90
CA ASP A 117 -59.67 31.62 -11.49
C ASP A 117 -58.20 32.05 -11.36
N ALA A 118 -57.68 32.39 -12.53
CA ALA A 118 -56.42 33.04 -12.87
C ALA A 118 -56.76 34.44 -13.46
N PRO A 119 -55.84 35.24 -14.05
CA PRO A 119 -54.49 35.72 -13.71
C PRO A 119 -54.45 37.30 -13.83
N PRO A 120 -53.44 37.98 -14.43
CA PRO A 120 -52.05 38.29 -14.03
C PRO A 120 -51.76 39.83 -13.96
N ALA A 121 -50.58 40.25 -13.45
CA ALA A 121 -49.79 41.40 -13.94
C ALA A 121 -48.47 41.63 -13.14
N ALA A 122 -47.36 41.87 -13.85
CA ALA A 122 -46.10 42.50 -13.36
C ALA A 122 -46.16 44.04 -13.59
N PRO A 123 -45.11 44.90 -13.42
CA PRO A 123 -43.75 44.79 -12.85
C PRO A 123 -43.32 46.03 -11.99
N SER A 124 -42.00 46.18 -11.71
CA SER A 124 -41.26 47.33 -11.11
C SER A 124 -41.04 47.23 -9.59
N GLY A 125 -39.89 47.53 -8.99
CA GLY A 125 -38.63 48.15 -9.40
C GLY A 125 -37.91 48.66 -8.12
N LEU A 126 -36.62 48.98 -8.24
CA LEU A 126 -35.74 49.69 -7.28
C LEU A 126 -35.05 48.90 -6.14
N ALA A 127 -33.71 48.92 -6.23
CA ALA A 127 -32.75 48.77 -5.14
C ALA A 127 -32.83 49.99 -4.17
N PRO A 128 -32.23 49.97 -2.95
CA PRO A 128 -30.77 50.04 -2.79
C PRO A 128 -30.18 49.22 -1.61
N ALA A 129 -28.85 49.09 -1.60
CA ALA A 129 -28.02 48.61 -0.49
C ALA A 129 -28.02 49.58 0.71
N PRO A 130 -27.73 49.10 1.95
CA PRO A 130 -26.44 49.50 2.56
C PRO A 130 -25.75 48.43 3.45
N GLU A 131 -24.41 48.47 3.38
CA GLU A 131 -23.33 48.40 4.40
C GLU A 131 -23.30 47.41 5.60
N PRO A 132 -22.08 47.00 6.03
CA PRO A 132 -21.84 45.87 6.92
C PRO A 132 -21.81 46.27 8.40
N VAL A 133 -22.29 45.37 9.27
CA VAL A 133 -22.18 45.50 10.72
C VAL A 133 -21.07 44.59 11.23
N THR A 134 -20.09 45.21 11.89
CA THR A 134 -19.06 44.60 12.73
C THR A 134 -19.68 44.16 14.06
N GLU A 135 -19.50 42.90 14.44
CA GLU A 135 -19.60 42.45 15.84
C GLU A 135 -18.69 41.22 16.07
N GLU A 136 -17.57 41.46 16.75
CA GLU A 136 -16.93 40.53 17.71
C GLU A 136 -17.70 40.68 19.06
N PRO A 137 -17.53 39.86 20.12
CA PRO A 137 -16.73 38.64 20.30
C PRO A 137 -17.46 37.50 21.07
N ALA A 138 -16.82 36.34 21.22
CA ALA A 138 -16.67 35.59 22.49
C ALA A 138 -16.51 34.06 22.30
N GLY A 139 -15.32 33.57 22.66
CA GLY A 139 -15.10 32.43 23.56
C GLY A 139 -15.79 31.08 23.28
N LYS A 140 -15.00 30.07 22.94
CA LYS A 140 -14.63 28.96 23.85
C LYS A 140 -13.76 27.94 23.12
N ALA A 141 -12.62 27.62 23.74
CA ALA A 141 -11.86 26.41 23.48
C ALA A 141 -12.67 25.16 23.88
N PRO A 142 -12.45 24.02 23.21
CA PRO A 142 -12.57 22.73 23.88
C PRO A 142 -11.24 21.98 23.92
N GLU A 143 -11.08 21.32 25.06
CA GLU A 143 -9.98 20.48 25.52
C GLU A 143 -9.60 19.32 24.59
N ALA A 144 -8.33 18.93 24.72
CA ALA A 144 -7.78 17.65 24.31
C ALA A 144 -8.40 16.50 25.13
N PRO A 145 -8.68 15.33 24.54
CA PRO A 145 -9.02 14.15 25.32
C PRO A 145 -7.74 13.47 25.84
N GLU A 146 -7.72 13.31 27.16
CA GLU A 146 -6.76 12.51 27.93
C GLU A 146 -6.72 11.04 27.49
N ALA A 147 -5.53 10.48 27.66
CA ALA A 147 -5.25 9.06 27.58
C ALA A 147 -6.15 8.23 28.50
N SER A 148 -6.67 7.13 27.98
CA SER A 148 -7.21 6.04 28.80
C SER A 148 -6.55 4.73 28.38
N ASN A 149 -5.70 4.27 29.28
CA ASN A 149 -5.05 2.97 29.34
C ASN A 149 -6.08 1.89 29.73
N PRO A 150 -6.12 0.72 29.06
CA PRO A 150 -6.67 -0.50 29.66
C PRO A 150 -5.52 -1.44 30.09
N GLN A 151 -5.52 -1.73 31.39
CA GLN A 151 -4.72 -2.76 32.03
C GLN A 151 -4.98 -4.17 31.47
N SER A 152 -3.88 -4.92 31.39
CA SER A 152 -3.69 -6.30 31.86
C SER A 152 -4.75 -7.36 31.54
N GLY A 153 -4.41 -8.24 30.59
CA GLY A 153 -4.85 -9.63 30.55
C GLY A 153 -3.64 -10.54 30.74
N GLU A 154 -3.68 -11.34 31.81
CA GLU A 154 -2.67 -12.30 32.26
C GLU A 154 -2.21 -13.31 31.19
N ALA A 155 -0.91 -13.54 31.16
CA ALA A 155 -0.27 -14.72 30.57
C ALA A 155 -0.14 -15.82 31.65
N PRO A 156 -0.37 -17.11 31.34
CA PRO A 156 0.14 -18.20 32.16
C PRO A 156 1.62 -18.44 31.83
N GLY A 157 2.44 -18.42 32.87
CA GLY A 157 3.90 -18.50 32.78
C GLY A 157 4.46 -19.85 32.35
N SER A 158 5.63 -19.79 31.73
CA SER A 158 6.56 -20.92 31.62
C SER A 158 7.90 -20.47 32.22
N ALA A 159 8.09 -20.84 33.48
CA ALA A 159 9.40 -20.87 34.15
C ALA A 159 9.99 -22.27 33.86
N ALA A 160 11.12 -22.37 33.17
CA ALA A 160 12.46 -22.39 33.78
C ALA A 160 12.60 -23.54 34.79
N ASP A 161 13.14 -24.67 34.33
CA ASP A 161 13.74 -25.67 35.18
C ASP A 161 15.21 -25.85 34.77
N ALA A 162 16.09 -25.63 35.74
CA ALA A 162 17.54 -25.72 35.62
C ALA A 162 18.07 -26.30 36.94
N ALA A 163 18.52 -27.56 36.92
CA ALA A 163 19.55 -28.17 37.77
C ALA A 163 19.54 -29.69 37.52
N ALA A 164 20.53 -30.30 36.85
CA ALA A 164 21.80 -30.82 37.42
C ALA A 164 21.87 -32.35 37.12
N PRO A 165 22.99 -33.08 37.30
CA PRO A 165 24.41 -32.74 37.28
C PRO A 165 25.24 -33.60 36.28
N ALA A 166 26.52 -33.26 36.13
CA ALA A 166 27.55 -34.09 35.52
C ALA A 166 27.84 -35.38 36.33
N PRO A 167 28.42 -36.41 35.68
CA PRO A 167 29.62 -37.00 36.25
C PRO A 167 30.75 -37.16 35.22
N ALA A 168 31.97 -36.94 35.69
CA ALA A 168 33.21 -37.28 35.02
C ALA A 168 33.56 -38.75 35.27
N ALA A 169 34.06 -39.46 34.27
CA ALA A 169 35.12 -40.48 34.44
C ALA A 169 35.73 -40.88 33.09
N THR A 170 37.03 -41.10 33.17
CA THR A 170 38.03 -41.24 32.13
C THR A 170 38.17 -42.69 31.64
N GLY A 171 38.45 -42.86 30.34
CA GLY A 171 39.31 -43.91 29.76
C GLY A 171 38.76 -45.34 29.68
N GLU A 172 38.73 -45.93 28.49
CA GLU A 172 39.72 -46.92 28.03
C GLU A 172 39.39 -47.38 26.60
N ALA A 173 40.44 -47.66 25.83
CA ALA A 173 40.38 -48.06 24.43
C ALA A 173 39.93 -49.52 24.27
N ALA A 174 39.16 -49.82 23.22
CA ALA A 174 39.20 -51.12 22.56
C ALA A 174 38.78 -50.99 21.09
N ASP A 175 39.66 -51.51 20.27
CA ASP A 175 39.64 -51.80 18.84
C ASP A 175 38.45 -52.68 18.41
N GLY A 176 38.06 -52.58 17.14
CA GLY A 176 37.03 -53.44 16.54
C GLY A 176 36.25 -52.74 15.43
N GLY A 177 36.80 -52.78 14.22
CA GLY A 177 36.19 -52.20 13.03
C GLY A 177 34.92 -52.89 12.57
N ASP A 178 34.09 -52.13 11.85
CA ASP A 178 33.36 -52.59 10.67
C ASP A 178 32.91 -51.35 9.88
N ASP A 179 33.39 -51.27 8.64
CA ASP A 179 33.09 -50.26 7.64
C ASP A 179 31.78 -50.67 6.94
N PRO A 180 30.82 -49.76 6.76
CA PRO A 180 30.31 -49.65 5.40
C PRO A 180 30.01 -48.21 4.96
N ALA A 181 30.53 -47.93 3.76
CA ALA A 181 29.97 -47.03 2.74
C ALA A 181 30.10 -45.53 2.99
N ALA A 182 31.32 -45.04 2.74
CA ALA A 182 31.63 -43.67 2.38
C ALA A 182 30.64 -43.12 1.33
N HIS A 183 29.74 -42.24 1.79
CA HIS A 183 29.19 -41.20 0.93
C HIS A 183 30.31 -40.18 0.74
N GLY A 184 30.86 -40.13 -0.48
CA GLY A 184 31.89 -39.14 -0.80
C GLY A 184 31.36 -37.73 -0.53
N PRO A 185 32.20 -36.81 -0.01
CA PRO A 185 31.82 -35.41 0.10
C PRO A 185 31.52 -34.92 -1.32
N GLY A 186 30.27 -34.49 -1.55
CA GLY A 186 29.96 -33.66 -2.70
C GLY A 186 30.87 -32.44 -2.69
N PRO A 187 31.24 -31.87 -3.84
CA PRO A 187 32.06 -30.68 -3.88
C PRO A 187 31.44 -29.62 -2.96
N ASP A 188 32.25 -29.12 -2.04
CA ASP A 188 31.95 -27.90 -1.29
C ASP A 188 31.45 -26.86 -2.31
N PRO A 189 30.35 -26.13 -2.04
CA PRO A 189 29.97 -25.02 -2.89
C PRO A 189 31.16 -24.08 -2.97
N GLU A 190 31.73 -24.00 -4.17
CA GLU A 190 32.82 -23.10 -4.51
C GLU A 190 32.43 -21.71 -4.00
N PRO A 191 33.26 -21.07 -3.15
CA PRO A 191 32.90 -19.78 -2.57
C PRO A 191 32.58 -18.82 -3.71
N GLU A 192 31.31 -18.47 -3.80
CA GLU A 192 30.78 -17.50 -4.74
C GLU A 192 31.72 -16.29 -4.70
N THR A 193 32.41 -16.06 -5.82
CA THR A 193 33.52 -15.11 -5.91
C THR A 193 33.02 -13.76 -5.41
N ALA A 194 33.31 -13.44 -4.14
CA ALA A 194 32.89 -12.20 -3.54
C ALA A 194 33.52 -11.09 -4.38
N LEU A 195 32.68 -10.34 -5.08
CA LEU A 195 33.11 -9.12 -5.76
C LEU A 195 33.97 -8.31 -4.79
N PRO A 196 35.07 -7.69 -5.25
CA PRO A 196 35.92 -6.90 -4.37
C PRO A 196 35.04 -5.92 -3.59
N PRO A 197 35.25 -5.79 -2.27
CA PRO A 197 34.39 -4.95 -1.43
C PRO A 197 34.47 -3.53 -2.00
N ARG A 198 33.37 -3.08 -2.60
CA ARG A 198 33.23 -1.67 -2.95
C ARG A 198 33.17 -0.88 -1.66
N ASP A 199 33.63 0.35 -1.73
CA ASP A 199 33.48 1.29 -0.63
C ASP A 199 32.00 1.38 -0.22
N PRO A 200 31.69 1.31 1.08
CA PRO A 200 30.32 1.42 1.57
C PRO A 200 29.76 2.81 1.24
N MET A 201 28.53 2.84 0.78
CA MET A 201 27.78 4.05 0.46
C MET A 201 26.63 4.22 1.44
N PHE A 202 26.02 5.40 1.46
CA PHE A 202 24.94 5.69 2.38
C PHE A 202 23.78 4.67 2.35
N VAL A 203 23.44 4.16 1.16
CA VAL A 203 22.35 3.17 0.99
C VAL A 203 22.60 1.86 1.76
N ASP A 204 23.86 1.46 1.91
CA ASP A 204 24.23 0.21 2.58
C ASP A 204 23.92 0.26 4.08
N TRP A 205 24.11 1.43 4.68
CA TRP A 205 23.78 1.71 6.07
C TRP A 205 22.27 1.82 6.32
N MET A 206 21.47 2.05 5.28
CA MET A 206 20.02 2.15 5.38
C MET A 206 19.31 0.80 5.28
N MET A 207 20.04 -0.29 5.08
CA MET A 207 19.47 -1.64 5.09
C MET A 207 19.04 -2.04 6.52
N PRO A 208 17.95 -2.82 6.68
CA PRO A 208 17.53 -3.30 7.99
C PRO A 208 18.67 -4.04 8.72
N GLY A 209 18.97 -3.62 9.95
CA GLY A 209 20.02 -4.23 10.78
C GLY A 209 21.43 -3.70 10.57
N ALA A 210 21.68 -2.84 9.57
CA ALA A 210 23.00 -2.23 9.35
C ALA A 210 23.34 -1.15 10.39
N LEU A 211 22.32 -0.48 10.93
CA LEU A 211 22.41 0.49 12.02
C LEU A 211 21.46 0.08 13.14
N ARG A 212 21.72 0.56 14.37
CA ARG A 212 20.86 0.34 15.54
C ARG A 212 20.76 1.59 16.40
N GLY A 213 19.63 1.77 17.06
CA GLY A 213 19.38 2.89 17.96
C GLY A 213 19.26 4.25 17.26
N ARG A 214 19.46 5.30 18.06
CA ARG A 214 19.34 6.70 17.66
C ARG A 214 20.71 7.28 17.33
N LEU A 215 20.82 7.82 16.12
CA LEU A 215 22.07 8.25 15.52
C LEU A 215 21.91 9.66 14.96
N ARG A 216 22.97 10.45 15.04
CA ARG A 216 23.14 11.68 14.27
C ARG A 216 24.09 11.41 13.12
N TYR A 217 23.64 11.68 11.91
CA TYR A 217 24.46 11.66 10.71
C TYR A 217 24.71 13.08 10.22
N ARG A 218 25.97 13.42 9.94
CA ARG A 218 26.34 14.72 9.36
C ARG A 218 27.65 14.61 8.60
N ARG A 219 27.65 15.06 7.35
CA ARG A 219 28.86 15.23 6.53
C ARG A 219 28.93 16.62 5.91
N GLY A 220 30.14 17.18 5.90
CA GLY A 220 30.38 18.53 5.40
C GLY A 220 29.53 19.60 6.10
N ASN A 221 29.16 20.62 5.35
CA ASN A 221 28.31 21.72 5.83
C ASN A 221 26.81 21.47 5.63
N GLY A 222 26.43 20.24 5.26
CA GLY A 222 25.03 19.86 5.07
C GLY A 222 24.22 19.83 6.37
N PRO A 223 22.88 19.77 6.26
CA PRO A 223 22.00 19.60 7.41
C PRO A 223 22.28 18.26 8.10
N ALA A 224 22.16 18.24 9.43
CA ALA A 224 22.23 17.00 10.20
C ALA A 224 20.94 16.18 10.01
N LEU A 225 21.10 14.85 9.91
CA LEU A 225 20.00 13.89 9.92
C LEU A 225 19.99 13.18 11.27
N TRP A 226 18.81 13.08 11.87
CA TRP A 226 18.60 12.35 13.12
C TRP A 226 17.87 11.07 12.77
N ILE A 227 18.53 9.93 12.87
CA ILE A 227 18.06 8.64 12.38
C ILE A 227 17.73 7.76 13.58
N ASP A 228 16.49 7.29 13.65
CA ASP A 228 16.08 6.22 14.56
C ASP A 228 16.02 4.93 13.73
N ALA A 229 17.10 4.15 13.80
CA ALA A 229 17.27 2.95 12.99
C ALA A 229 16.29 1.85 13.37
N ASP A 230 15.92 1.79 14.66
CA ASP A 230 15.01 0.80 15.21
C ASP A 230 13.55 1.13 14.86
N ALA A 231 13.15 2.40 14.99
CA ALA A 231 11.82 2.87 14.58
C ALA A 231 11.68 3.06 13.06
N ARG A 232 12.77 2.95 12.29
CA ARG A 232 12.82 3.19 10.84
C ARG A 232 12.30 4.57 10.46
N GLN A 233 12.70 5.59 11.22
CA GLN A 233 12.32 6.99 11.02
C GLN A 233 13.55 7.89 11.03
N TYR A 234 13.41 9.09 10.46
CA TYR A 234 14.40 10.14 10.59
C TYR A 234 13.76 11.51 10.76
N HIS A 235 14.50 12.46 11.34
CA HIS A 235 14.18 13.88 11.35
C HIS A 235 15.22 14.66 10.57
N GLY A 236 14.75 15.62 9.78
CA GLY A 236 15.56 16.41 8.87
C GLY A 236 14.70 17.20 7.88
N PRO A 237 15.33 17.87 6.91
CA PRO A 237 14.62 18.61 5.87
C PRO A 237 13.55 17.77 5.17
N GLN A 238 12.40 18.39 4.86
CA GLN A 238 11.34 17.74 4.08
C GLN A 238 11.70 17.53 2.61
N GLN A 239 12.57 18.40 2.08
CA GLN A 239 13.12 18.30 0.74
C GLN A 239 14.40 17.46 0.77
N LEU A 240 14.58 16.61 -0.24
CA LEU A 240 15.69 15.67 -0.32
C LEU A 240 16.92 16.27 -1.01
N LYS A 241 16.75 17.23 -1.91
CA LYS A 241 17.89 17.85 -2.65
C LYS A 241 18.98 18.42 -1.75
N PRO A 242 18.67 19.10 -0.63
CA PRO A 242 19.70 19.60 0.29
C PRO A 242 20.60 18.51 0.91
N LEU A 243 20.17 17.25 0.88
CA LEU A 243 20.91 16.13 1.47
C LEU A 243 21.94 15.53 0.49
N VAL A 244 21.79 15.78 -0.82
CA VAL A 244 22.53 15.08 -1.87
C VAL A 244 24.04 15.14 -1.70
N GLU A 245 24.61 16.30 -1.38
CA GLU A 245 26.07 16.41 -1.20
C GLU A 245 26.59 15.58 -0.02
N GLY A 246 25.84 15.52 1.09
CA GLY A 246 26.25 14.78 2.28
C GLY A 246 26.24 13.27 2.07
N LEU A 247 25.27 12.76 1.30
CA LEU A 247 25.04 11.33 1.09
C LEU A 247 25.88 10.71 -0.03
N ARG A 248 26.60 11.53 -0.82
CA ARG A 248 27.42 11.05 -1.94
C ARG A 248 28.75 10.46 -1.49
N GLY A 249 29.25 9.52 -2.29
CA GLY A 249 30.55 8.88 -2.10
C GLY A 249 30.57 7.91 -0.92
N THR A 250 31.80 7.55 -0.52
CA THR A 250 32.04 6.61 0.58
C THR A 250 31.53 7.17 1.91
N VAL A 251 30.75 6.36 2.62
CA VAL A 251 30.21 6.63 3.96
C VAL A 251 30.63 5.51 4.90
N THR A 252 31.18 5.89 6.04
CA THR A 252 31.71 4.99 7.06
C THR A 252 30.83 4.98 8.30
N GLU A 253 31.01 3.98 9.17
CA GLU A 253 30.29 3.90 10.45
C GLU A 253 30.55 5.14 11.32
N ALA A 254 31.74 5.72 11.24
CA ALA A 254 32.13 6.90 12.00
C ALA A 254 31.35 8.18 11.62
N ASP A 255 30.66 8.18 10.47
CA ASP A 255 29.76 9.28 10.08
C ASP A 255 28.42 9.21 10.83
N PHE A 256 28.15 8.13 11.57
CA PHE A 256 26.96 7.94 12.40
C PHE A 256 27.32 7.97 13.88
N GLU A 257 26.95 9.06 14.54
CA GLU A 257 27.23 9.28 15.95
C GLU A 257 26.04 8.83 16.81
N PRO A 258 26.20 7.85 17.71
CA PRO A 258 25.16 7.54 18.69
C PRO A 258 24.86 8.74 19.58
N VAL A 259 23.58 9.02 19.80
CA VAL A 259 23.14 10.14 20.63
C VAL A 259 22.30 9.66 21.80
N ASP A 260 22.43 10.34 22.93
CA ASP A 260 21.57 10.10 24.09
C ASP A 260 20.16 10.71 23.90
N ASP A 261 19.25 10.36 24.80
CA ASP A 261 17.84 10.79 24.71
C ASP A 261 17.66 12.32 24.77
N ALA A 262 18.51 13.01 25.54
CA ALA A 262 18.44 14.47 25.67
C ALA A 262 18.85 15.15 24.36
N THR A 263 19.99 14.75 23.78
CA THR A 263 20.50 15.26 22.51
C THR A 263 19.56 14.91 21.35
N TRP A 264 19.00 13.70 21.36
CA TRP A 264 17.99 13.29 20.38
C TRP A 264 16.75 14.17 20.43
N ALA A 265 16.19 14.41 21.63
CA ALA A 265 14.96 15.19 21.78
C ALA A 265 15.15 16.63 21.29
N GLU A 266 16.26 17.29 21.67
CA GLU A 266 16.58 18.64 21.19
C GLU A 266 16.80 18.67 19.68
N GLY A 267 17.61 17.74 19.18
CA GLY A 267 18.00 17.66 17.78
C GLY A 267 16.84 17.37 16.82
N SER A 268 16.05 16.34 17.13
CA SER A 268 14.89 15.93 16.34
C SER A 268 13.80 17.01 16.32
N ALA A 269 13.54 17.68 17.45
CA ALA A 269 12.59 18.78 17.52
C ALA A 269 12.99 19.97 16.63
N ALA A 270 14.29 20.29 16.56
CA ALA A 270 14.80 21.34 15.69
C ALA A 270 14.84 20.94 14.20
N ALA A 271 14.94 19.65 13.89
CA ALA A 271 15.10 19.13 12.54
C ALA A 271 13.78 18.97 11.75
N GLY A 272 12.64 18.94 12.44
CA GLY A 272 11.31 18.86 11.85
C GLY A 272 10.57 17.55 12.15
N GLU A 273 9.44 17.34 11.46
CA GLU A 273 8.60 16.16 11.66
C GLU A 273 9.33 14.86 11.29
N ALA A 274 8.94 13.78 11.98
CA ALA A 274 9.44 12.44 11.69
C ALA A 274 9.01 11.99 10.29
N GLN A 275 9.95 11.44 9.53
CA GLN A 275 9.77 10.97 8.17
C GLN A 275 10.22 9.50 8.05
N PRO A 276 9.63 8.71 7.14
CA PRO A 276 9.99 7.30 7.00
C PRO A 276 11.40 7.14 6.44
N LEU A 277 12.21 6.28 7.05
CA LEU A 277 13.61 6.05 6.67
C LEU A 277 13.76 5.53 5.23
N SER A 278 12.71 4.94 4.66
CA SER A 278 12.67 4.54 3.25
C SER A 278 12.91 5.69 2.27
N ARG A 279 12.63 6.96 2.63
CA ARG A 279 12.94 8.13 1.78
C ARG A 279 14.45 8.36 1.67
N LEU A 280 15.18 8.21 2.77
CA LEU A 280 16.64 8.29 2.78
C LEU A 280 17.28 7.08 2.11
N GLN A 281 16.72 5.89 2.30
CA GLN A 281 17.14 4.68 1.60
C GLN A 281 16.97 4.81 0.08
N TRP A 282 15.82 5.34 -0.37
CA TRP A 282 15.56 5.63 -1.77
C TRP A 282 16.56 6.64 -2.33
N LEU A 283 16.78 7.77 -1.63
CA LEU A 283 17.76 8.76 -2.06
C LEU A 283 19.18 8.19 -2.10
N GLY A 284 19.56 7.37 -1.12
CA GLY A 284 20.83 6.66 -1.12
C GLY A 284 20.98 5.81 -2.37
N GLY A 285 19.99 4.98 -2.70
CA GLY A 285 20.03 4.13 -3.90
C GLY A 285 20.08 4.94 -5.20
N LEU A 286 19.38 6.09 -5.26
CA LEU A 286 19.42 7.00 -6.40
C LEU A 286 20.83 7.57 -6.64
N LEU A 287 21.60 7.81 -5.58
CA LEU A 287 22.92 8.46 -5.66
C LEU A 287 24.09 7.45 -5.78
N ALA A 288 23.82 6.19 -5.49
CA ALA A 288 24.85 5.17 -5.34
C ALA A 288 25.40 4.65 -6.69
N GLY A 289 24.54 4.54 -7.71
CA GLY A 289 24.89 3.96 -9.00
C GLY A 289 25.55 4.91 -10.00
N ASN A 290 25.25 6.21 -9.93
CA ASN A 290 25.72 7.22 -10.90
C ASN A 290 25.49 6.81 -12.37
N GLY A 291 24.33 6.21 -12.66
CA GLY A 291 23.95 5.71 -13.97
C GLY A 291 24.29 4.24 -14.23
N GLU A 292 24.90 3.55 -13.27
CA GLU A 292 25.18 2.11 -13.31
C GLU A 292 24.36 1.37 -12.24
N LEU A 293 23.94 0.13 -12.53
CA LEU A 293 23.24 -0.68 -11.55
C LEU A 293 24.17 -1.05 -10.40
N LEU A 294 23.63 -1.11 -9.19
CA LEU A 294 24.39 -1.59 -8.03
C LEU A 294 24.77 -3.07 -8.19
N PRO A 295 25.94 -3.49 -7.65
CA PRO A 295 26.39 -4.88 -7.74
C PRO A 295 25.32 -5.90 -7.32
N GLY A 296 25.27 -7.02 -8.04
CA GLY A 296 24.26 -8.07 -7.84
C GLY A 296 22.98 -7.89 -8.67
N ASN A 297 22.87 -6.81 -9.44
CA ASN A 297 21.78 -6.60 -10.39
C ASN A 297 22.27 -6.76 -11.84
N ASP A 298 21.47 -7.41 -12.68
CA ASP A 298 21.78 -7.68 -14.08
C ASP A 298 21.42 -6.51 -15.00
N PRO A 299 22.39 -5.85 -15.69
CA PRO A 299 22.10 -4.75 -16.61
C PRO A 299 21.21 -5.13 -17.80
N GLU A 300 21.24 -6.39 -18.23
CA GLU A 300 20.36 -6.90 -19.30
C GLU A 300 19.04 -7.45 -18.73
N GLY A 301 18.88 -7.39 -17.41
CA GLY A 301 17.73 -7.85 -16.68
C GLY A 301 16.45 -7.07 -16.98
N ARG A 302 15.32 -7.72 -16.70
CA ARG A 302 14.01 -7.07 -16.74
C ARG A 302 13.61 -6.64 -15.34
N TYR A 303 13.11 -5.42 -15.24
CA TYR A 303 12.72 -4.80 -13.99
C TYR A 303 11.27 -4.35 -14.06
N ARG A 304 10.57 -4.45 -12.94
CA ARG A 304 9.26 -3.82 -12.76
C ARG A 304 9.14 -3.22 -11.38
N LEU A 305 8.20 -2.30 -11.24
CA LEU A 305 7.73 -1.87 -9.93
C LEU A 305 6.67 -2.84 -9.42
N THR A 306 6.80 -3.27 -8.17
CA THR A 306 5.81 -4.11 -7.47
C THR A 306 4.67 -3.27 -6.89
N ARG A 307 4.94 -1.99 -6.65
CA ARG A 307 3.97 -0.99 -6.18
C ARG A 307 4.37 0.41 -6.63
N TRP A 308 3.41 1.33 -6.59
CA TRP A 308 3.68 2.72 -6.92
C TRP A 308 4.58 3.37 -5.86
N PRO A 309 5.75 3.95 -6.23
CA PRO A 309 6.61 4.63 -5.29
C PRO A 309 6.07 6.01 -4.92
N GLN A 310 6.42 6.47 -3.73
CA GLN A 310 6.18 7.85 -3.35
C GLN A 310 7.05 8.75 -4.23
N THR A 311 6.42 9.50 -5.13
CA THR A 311 7.14 10.37 -6.05
C THR A 311 7.48 11.69 -5.38
N GLU A 312 8.77 11.97 -5.28
CA GLU A 312 9.31 13.23 -4.79
C GLU A 312 9.14 14.32 -5.86
N ARG A 313 8.40 15.40 -5.55
CA ARG A 313 8.09 16.49 -6.50
C ARG A 313 9.33 17.15 -7.09
N GLU A 314 10.46 17.04 -6.40
CA GLU A 314 11.76 17.57 -6.79
C GLU A 314 12.39 16.81 -7.98
N TYR A 315 11.87 15.63 -8.32
CA TYR A 315 12.35 14.73 -9.39
C TYR A 315 11.24 14.43 -10.42
N PRO A 316 10.89 15.39 -11.29
CA PRO A 316 9.69 15.31 -12.12
C PRO A 316 9.71 14.23 -13.21
N ARG A 317 10.88 13.72 -13.60
CA ARG A 317 11.01 12.63 -14.58
C ARG A 317 10.68 11.26 -13.98
N HIS A 318 10.91 11.07 -12.68
CA HIS A 318 10.67 9.80 -11.98
C HIS A 318 9.23 9.32 -12.09
N PHE A 319 8.25 10.23 -12.17
CA PHE A 319 6.86 9.86 -12.41
C PHE A 319 6.67 9.12 -13.75
N ARG A 320 7.36 9.58 -14.82
CA ARG A 320 7.28 8.93 -16.14
C ARG A 320 7.99 7.57 -16.14
N ILE A 321 9.14 7.49 -15.48
CA ILE A 321 9.90 6.25 -15.32
C ILE A 321 9.05 5.22 -14.55
N ALA A 322 8.47 5.63 -13.42
CA ALA A 322 7.56 4.77 -12.64
C ALA A 322 6.35 4.32 -13.46
N THR A 323 5.75 5.22 -14.25
CA THR A 323 4.65 4.87 -15.16
C THR A 323 5.05 3.79 -16.15
N ALA A 324 6.26 3.85 -16.71
CA ALA A 324 6.77 2.83 -17.62
C ALA A 324 7.02 1.50 -16.90
N MET A 325 7.69 1.52 -15.75
CA MET A 325 8.01 0.32 -14.96
C MET A 325 6.78 -0.39 -14.35
N MET A 326 5.68 0.32 -14.15
CA MET A 326 4.42 -0.26 -13.64
C MET A 326 3.62 -1.01 -14.71
N LYS A 327 3.94 -0.86 -16.01
CA LYS A 327 3.25 -1.58 -17.09
C LYS A 327 3.59 -3.08 -17.10
N GLY A 328 4.76 -3.45 -16.60
CA GLY A 328 5.23 -4.83 -16.56
C GLY A 328 6.76 -4.90 -16.62
N PRO A 329 7.32 -6.13 -16.58
CA PRO A 329 8.76 -6.33 -16.67
C PRO A 329 9.33 -5.85 -18.01
N ALA A 330 10.31 -4.95 -17.94
CA ALA A 330 11.00 -4.41 -19.12
C ALA A 330 12.48 -4.18 -18.80
N THR A 331 13.32 -4.21 -19.82
CA THR A 331 14.74 -3.83 -19.70
C THR A 331 14.86 -2.34 -19.40
N LEU A 332 16.00 -1.92 -18.83
CA LEU A 332 16.22 -0.51 -18.51
C LEU A 332 16.22 0.38 -19.77
N ALA A 333 16.66 -0.16 -20.91
CA ALA A 333 16.61 0.53 -22.21
C ALA A 333 15.17 0.75 -22.69
N GLU A 334 14.32 -0.29 -22.63
CA GLU A 334 12.90 -0.18 -22.98
C GLU A 334 12.17 0.81 -22.07
N ILE A 335 12.49 0.83 -20.77
CA ILE A 335 11.93 1.80 -19.81
C ILE A 335 12.37 3.23 -20.15
N ALA A 336 13.64 3.43 -20.53
CA ALA A 336 14.17 4.72 -20.95
C ALA A 336 13.43 5.25 -22.19
N GLU A 337 13.24 4.41 -23.20
CA GLU A 337 12.47 4.74 -24.41
C GLU A 337 11.01 5.08 -24.06
N ALA A 338 10.32 4.20 -23.33
CA ALA A 338 8.90 4.37 -23.00
C ALA A 338 8.62 5.58 -22.11
N SER A 339 9.57 5.96 -21.24
CA SER A 339 9.44 7.11 -20.34
C SER A 339 9.96 8.42 -20.94
N GLY A 340 10.74 8.36 -22.04
CA GLY A 340 11.46 9.49 -22.62
C GLY A 340 12.53 10.06 -21.70
N SER A 341 13.09 9.24 -20.80
CA SER A 341 14.11 9.65 -19.82
C SER A 341 15.48 9.07 -20.17
N PRO A 342 16.60 9.72 -19.80
CA PRO A 342 17.94 9.17 -20.03
C PRO A 342 18.14 7.83 -19.33
N LEU A 343 18.86 6.90 -19.97
CA LEU A 343 19.12 5.56 -19.40
C LEU A 343 19.76 5.64 -18.01
N ALA A 344 20.77 6.50 -17.81
CA ALA A 344 21.42 6.69 -16.52
C ALA A 344 20.41 7.08 -15.41
N GLU A 345 19.43 7.93 -15.70
CA GLU A 345 18.41 8.34 -14.74
C GLU A 345 17.41 7.20 -14.45
N VAL A 346 17.11 6.36 -15.45
CA VAL A 346 16.32 5.14 -15.25
C VAL A 346 17.06 4.13 -14.38
N VAL A 347 18.36 3.96 -14.59
CA VAL A 347 19.21 3.07 -13.79
C VAL A 347 19.26 3.53 -12.33
N ASP A 348 19.53 4.83 -12.10
CA ASP A 348 19.54 5.40 -10.75
C ASP A 348 18.16 5.24 -10.08
N PHE A 349 17.08 5.47 -10.82
CA PHE A 349 15.73 5.27 -10.30
C PHE A 349 15.45 3.78 -9.99
N ALA A 350 15.92 2.84 -10.82
CA ALA A 350 15.80 1.42 -10.55
C ALA A 350 16.55 1.03 -9.27
N ASN A 351 17.80 1.47 -9.10
CA ASN A 351 18.58 1.27 -7.88
C ASN A 351 17.85 1.78 -6.63
N ALA A 352 17.28 2.99 -6.70
CA ALA A 352 16.52 3.59 -5.61
C ALA A 352 15.30 2.74 -5.20
N ASN A 353 14.61 2.15 -6.17
CA ASN A 353 13.42 1.33 -5.90
C ASN A 353 13.76 -0.12 -5.55
N LEU A 354 14.86 -0.68 -6.04
CA LEU A 354 15.37 -1.99 -5.59
C LEU A 354 15.81 -1.90 -4.13
N ALA A 355 16.53 -0.82 -3.76
CA ALA A 355 16.95 -0.59 -2.39
C ALA A 355 15.76 -0.54 -1.42
N THR A 356 14.65 0.09 -1.79
CA THR A 356 13.45 0.15 -0.94
C THR A 356 12.55 -1.08 -1.04
N GLY A 357 12.82 -2.01 -1.96
CA GLY A 357 11.97 -3.18 -2.23
C GLY A 357 10.69 -2.87 -3.02
N PHE A 358 10.66 -1.74 -3.74
CA PHE A 358 9.51 -1.30 -4.56
C PHE A 358 9.67 -1.72 -6.03
N ALA A 359 10.88 -2.10 -6.42
CA ALA A 359 11.17 -2.77 -7.68
C ALA A 359 11.69 -4.18 -7.41
N GLU A 360 11.57 -5.03 -8.42
CA GLU A 360 12.17 -6.35 -8.43
C GLU A 360 12.76 -6.66 -9.81
N PHE A 361 13.78 -7.51 -9.81
CA PHE A 361 14.26 -8.20 -10.99
C PHE A 361 13.31 -9.34 -11.33
N VAL A 362 12.94 -9.45 -12.61
CA VAL A 362 12.09 -10.51 -13.13
C VAL A 362 12.92 -11.29 -14.15
N PRO A 363 13.34 -12.54 -13.84
CA PRO A 363 14.04 -13.35 -14.81
C PRO A 363 13.15 -13.58 -16.04
N GLU A 364 13.77 -13.58 -17.22
CA GLU A 364 13.06 -13.97 -18.43
C GLU A 364 12.59 -15.42 -18.29
N PRO A 365 11.29 -15.71 -18.49
CA PRO A 365 10.82 -17.08 -18.42
C PRO A 365 11.54 -17.91 -19.50
N GLU A 366 12.15 -19.03 -19.11
CA GLU A 366 12.72 -19.97 -20.07
C GLU A 366 11.65 -20.32 -21.11
N PRO A 367 11.99 -20.31 -22.41
CA PRO A 367 11.03 -20.66 -23.45
C PRO A 367 10.48 -22.04 -23.16
N GLU A 368 9.16 -22.11 -22.92
CA GLU A 368 8.46 -23.36 -22.67
C GLU A 368 8.75 -24.31 -23.85
N PRO A 369 9.30 -25.50 -23.61
CA PRO A 369 9.66 -26.40 -24.70
C PRO A 369 8.42 -26.65 -25.54
N GLU A 370 8.51 -26.38 -26.85
CA GLU A 370 7.42 -26.58 -27.80
C GLU A 370 6.78 -27.93 -27.54
N ALA A 371 5.57 -27.92 -26.98
CA ALA A 371 4.82 -29.14 -26.76
C ALA A 371 4.69 -29.84 -28.12
N PRO A 372 5.12 -31.10 -28.26
CA PRO A 372 5.13 -31.77 -29.56
C PRO A 372 3.72 -31.72 -30.13
N ALA A 373 3.61 -31.18 -31.35
CA ALA A 373 2.35 -31.01 -32.06
C ALA A 373 1.56 -32.31 -31.98
N ARG A 374 0.47 -32.30 -31.20
CA ARG A 374 -0.39 -33.48 -31.08
C ARG A 374 -0.91 -33.79 -32.48
N PRO A 375 -0.73 -35.01 -33.00
CA PRO A 375 -1.22 -35.34 -34.32
C PRO A 375 -2.74 -35.13 -34.36
N THR A 376 -3.18 -34.25 -35.25
CA THR A 376 -4.59 -34.00 -35.56
C THR A 376 -5.24 -35.28 -36.07
N GLY A 377 -5.74 -36.10 -35.14
CA GLY A 377 -6.35 -37.39 -35.41
C GLY A 377 -7.79 -37.25 -35.89
N PHE A 378 -7.97 -37.50 -37.19
CA PHE A 378 -9.19 -37.59 -38.00
C PHE A 378 -10.27 -38.60 -37.50
N PHE A 379 -10.19 -39.15 -36.28
CA PHE A 379 -11.01 -40.27 -35.82
C PHE A 379 -12.20 -39.92 -34.89
N ARG A 380 -12.49 -38.64 -34.61
CA ARG A 380 -13.60 -38.28 -33.70
C ARG A 380 -15.00 -38.25 -34.34
N ARG A 381 -15.17 -38.73 -35.57
CA ARG A 381 -16.47 -38.86 -36.23
C ARG A 381 -16.79 -40.31 -36.57
N LEU A 382 -17.09 -41.16 -35.57
CA LEU A 382 -17.95 -42.34 -35.79
C LEU A 382 -18.42 -43.01 -34.49
N ARG A 383 -19.73 -43.30 -34.48
CA ARG A 383 -20.58 -44.10 -33.56
C ARG A 383 -21.03 -43.45 -32.25
N GLY A 384 -22.28 -43.63 -31.81
CA GLY A 384 -23.34 -44.49 -32.34
C GLY A 384 -24.69 -44.14 -31.70
N ARG A 385 -25.73 -44.30 -32.52
CA ARG A 385 -27.14 -44.14 -32.19
C ARG A 385 -27.65 -45.48 -31.67
N THR A 386 -28.17 -45.49 -30.45
CA THR A 386 -29.23 -46.41 -29.97
C THR A 386 -29.94 -45.72 -28.82
#